data_AF-A0A841IQ51-F1
#
_entry.id   AF-A0A841IQ51-F1
#
_cell.length_a   1.000
_cell.length_b   1.000
_cell.length_c   1.000
_cell.angle_alpha   90.00
_cell.angle_beta   90.00
_cell.angle_gamma   90.00
#
_symmetry.space_group_name_H-M   'P 1'
#
loop_
_entity.id
_entity.type
_entity.pdbx_description
1 polymer ?
#
loop_
_entity_poly.entity_id
_entity_poly.type
_entity_poly.pdbx_seq_one_letter_code
_entity_poly.pdbx_strand_id
1 'polypeptide(L)'
;MDVPRLLEAAALLVPTGTTTENDITVNDVWEYLARDEWEVALGLLEELGDAPPLPAGFWETLATAAGQMRLDRSASWCRLRCYEARNGTIRADLTLRSAAETRRQAPVPGAGVLRPMWDIGGRTPVGGPDLLVALLWVEYTAFLEPGARAPVRLAPLSPSLWHGLRPGQVITMHEDRSVVGTAVVLEVRPPMDPVGLQDVGSAVPPRPAGSAGVS
;
A
#
# COMPACT_ATOMS: atom_id res chain seq x y z
N MET A 1 -9.74 21.02 8.22
CA MET A 1 -10.46 19.92 8.92
C MET A 1 -9.59 19.50 10.08
N ASP A 2 -10.17 19.35 11.26
CA ASP A 2 -9.50 18.89 12.49
C ASP A 2 -9.41 17.36 12.52
N VAL A 3 -8.58 16.84 13.43
CA VAL A 3 -8.30 15.40 13.55
C VAL A 3 -9.57 14.55 13.71
N PRO A 4 -10.53 14.87 14.60
CA PRO A 4 -11.70 14.03 14.80
C PRO A 4 -12.51 13.87 13.50
N ARG A 5 -12.79 14.97 12.79
CA ARG A 5 -13.59 14.92 11.56
C ARG A 5 -12.89 14.17 10.43
N LEU A 6 -11.55 14.20 10.38
CA LEU A 6 -10.79 13.38 9.44
C LEU A 6 -10.96 11.89 9.75
N LEU A 7 -10.85 11.49 11.02
CA LEU A 7 -11.00 10.09 11.43
C LEU A 7 -12.44 9.59 11.25
N GLU A 8 -13.45 10.40 11.58
CA GLU A 8 -14.86 10.10 11.31
C GLU A 8 -15.11 9.90 9.80
N ALA A 9 -14.58 10.79 8.96
CA ALA A 9 -14.72 10.68 7.51
C ALA A 9 -14.04 9.42 6.96
N ALA A 10 -12.89 9.03 7.51
CA ALA A 10 -12.21 7.79 7.15
C ALA A 10 -13.02 6.56 7.60
N ALA A 11 -13.56 6.55 8.82
CA ALA A 11 -14.39 5.46 9.33
C ALA A 11 -15.64 5.21 8.47
N LEU A 12 -16.25 6.27 7.93
CA LEU A 12 -17.40 6.16 7.02
C LEU A 12 -17.07 5.48 5.67
N LEU A 13 -15.79 5.40 5.30
CA LEU A 13 -15.35 4.73 4.07
C LEU A 13 -15.04 3.23 4.30
N VAL A 14 -15.06 2.76 5.55
CA VAL A 14 -14.86 1.34 5.88
C VAL A 14 -16.19 0.59 5.66
N PRO A 15 -16.22 -0.47 4.84
CA PRO A 15 -17.43 -1.28 4.66
C PRO A 15 -17.89 -1.91 5.98
N THR A 16 -19.20 -1.91 6.23
CA THR A 16 -19.83 -2.31 7.51
C THR A 16 -19.64 -3.78 7.91
N GLY A 17 -19.19 -4.63 6.97
CA GLY A 17 -18.86 -6.04 7.22
C GLY A 17 -17.35 -6.32 7.29
N THR A 18 -16.51 -5.28 7.35
CA THR A 18 -15.06 -5.43 7.48
C THR A 18 -14.71 -5.82 8.90
N THR A 19 -14.01 -6.94 9.04
CA THR A 19 -13.49 -7.43 10.31
C THR A 19 -12.03 -7.84 10.10
N THR A 20 -11.13 -7.42 10.98
CA THR A 20 -9.72 -7.85 10.94
C THR A 20 -9.55 -9.25 11.51
N GLU A 21 -8.35 -9.83 11.43
CA GLU A 21 -8.05 -11.13 12.07
C GLU A 21 -8.22 -11.09 13.61
N ASN A 22 -8.14 -9.90 14.20
CA ASN A 22 -8.30 -9.67 15.65
C ASN A 22 -9.75 -9.31 16.04
N ASP A 23 -10.72 -9.62 15.18
CA ASP A 23 -12.14 -9.28 15.36
C ASP A 23 -12.42 -7.76 15.50
N ILE A 24 -11.49 -6.89 15.07
CA ILE A 24 -11.69 -5.44 15.07
C ILE A 24 -12.67 -5.05 13.96
N THR A 25 -13.60 -4.17 14.30
CA THR A 25 -14.64 -3.63 13.43
C THR A 25 -14.63 -2.11 13.40
N VAL A 26 -15.38 -1.51 12.48
CA VAL A 26 -15.58 -0.05 12.45
C VAL A 26 -16.28 0.47 13.72
N ASN A 27 -17.04 -0.37 14.43
CA ASN A 27 -17.68 0.03 15.69
C ASN A 27 -16.66 0.31 16.79
N ASP A 28 -15.57 -0.47 16.84
CA ASP A 28 -14.47 -0.23 17.78
C ASP A 28 -13.83 1.15 17.52
N VAL A 29 -13.68 1.54 16.25
CA VAL A 29 -13.18 2.87 15.89
C VAL A 29 -14.10 3.97 16.46
N TRP A 30 -15.41 3.85 16.26
CA TRP A 30 -16.38 4.83 16.77
C TRP A 30 -16.35 4.95 18.29
N GLU A 31 -16.17 3.83 18.97
CA GLU A 31 -16.01 3.78 20.42
C GLU A 31 -14.80 4.58 20.93
N TYR A 32 -13.64 4.46 20.28
CA TYR A 32 -12.45 5.23 20.64
C TYR A 32 -12.55 6.71 20.24
N LEU A 33 -13.20 7.02 19.11
CA LEU A 33 -13.47 8.40 18.72
C LEU A 33 -14.36 9.11 19.73
N ALA A 34 -15.40 8.44 20.25
CA ALA A 34 -16.27 9.00 21.29
C ALA A 34 -15.57 9.26 22.64
N ARG A 35 -14.40 8.63 22.86
CA ARG A 35 -13.58 8.78 24.07
C ARG A 35 -12.39 9.74 23.88
N ASP A 36 -12.31 10.42 22.73
CA ASP A 36 -11.19 11.27 22.32
C ASP A 36 -9.84 10.53 22.19
N GLU A 37 -9.86 9.20 22.04
CA GLU A 37 -8.68 8.35 21.88
C GLU A 37 -8.26 8.25 20.41
N TRP A 38 -7.89 9.39 19.82
CA TRP A 38 -7.69 9.54 18.38
C TRP A 38 -6.51 8.75 17.81
N GLU A 39 -5.43 8.59 18.58
CA GLU A 39 -4.27 7.78 18.14
C GLU A 39 -4.64 6.29 18.04
N VAL A 40 -5.46 5.80 18.98
CA VAL A 40 -5.96 4.42 18.97
C VAL A 40 -6.93 4.23 17.81
N ALA A 41 -7.88 5.15 17.63
CA ALA A 41 -8.81 5.11 16.50
C ALA A 41 -8.08 5.11 15.14
N LEU A 42 -7.00 5.89 15.00
CA LEU A 42 -6.16 5.88 13.81
C LEU A 42 -5.50 4.51 13.59
N GLY A 43 -4.90 3.91 14.62
CA GLY A 43 -4.28 2.59 14.52
C GLY A 43 -5.26 1.49 14.11
N LEU A 44 -6.49 1.53 14.65
CA LEU A 44 -7.55 0.60 14.24
C LEU A 44 -7.97 0.80 12.79
N LEU A 45 -8.05 2.05 12.31
CA LEU A 45 -8.34 2.34 10.90
C LEU A 45 -7.21 1.87 9.97
N GLU A 46 -5.95 1.99 10.39
CA GLU A 46 -4.81 1.43 9.64
C GLU A 46 -4.94 -0.09 9.49
N GLU A 47 -5.28 -0.80 10.59
CA GLU A 47 -5.46 -2.26 10.59
C GLU A 47 -6.67 -2.69 9.75
N LEU A 48 -7.80 -2.00 9.88
CA LEU A 48 -8.99 -2.23 9.06
C LEU A 48 -8.71 -2.05 7.57
N GLY A 49 -7.78 -1.15 7.20
CA GLY A 49 -7.38 -0.95 5.80
C GLY A 49 -6.42 -1.99 5.24
N ASP A 50 -5.87 -2.88 6.07
CA ASP A 50 -5.02 -3.97 5.60
C ASP A 50 -5.80 -5.20 5.12
N ALA A 51 -7.09 -5.34 5.51
CA ALA A 51 -7.94 -6.44 5.08
C ALA A 51 -8.52 -6.23 3.65
N PRO A 52 -9.56 -5.41 3.41
CA PRO A 52 -10.01 -5.09 2.06
C PRO A 52 -9.18 -3.97 1.41
N PRO A 53 -9.08 -3.95 0.06
CA PRO A 53 -8.57 -2.78 -0.63
C PRO A 53 -9.49 -1.57 -0.38
N LEU A 54 -8.99 -0.55 0.33
CA LEU A 54 -9.69 0.72 0.55
C LEU A 54 -9.28 1.83 -0.43
N PRO A 55 -10.20 2.75 -0.79
CA PRO A 55 -9.95 3.78 -1.79
C PRO A 55 -8.83 4.75 -1.38
N ALA A 56 -8.16 5.36 -2.35
CA ALA A 56 -7.04 6.28 -2.07
C ALA A 56 -7.43 7.45 -1.14
N GLY A 57 -8.67 7.94 -1.22
CA GLY A 57 -9.19 9.02 -0.37
C GLY A 57 -9.25 8.66 1.12
N PHE A 58 -9.48 7.39 1.45
CA PHE A 58 -9.40 6.89 2.83
C PHE A 58 -7.98 7.09 3.40
N TRP A 59 -6.99 6.59 2.67
CA TRP A 59 -5.58 6.68 3.07
C TRP A 59 -5.04 8.12 3.09
N GLU A 60 -5.50 8.98 2.17
CA GLU A 60 -5.14 10.39 2.16
C GLU A 60 -5.68 11.13 3.39
N THR A 61 -6.90 10.79 3.80
CA THR A 61 -7.53 11.33 5.01
C THR A 61 -6.76 10.90 6.26
N LEU A 62 -6.43 9.61 6.38
CA LEU A 62 -5.62 9.10 7.49
C LEU A 62 -4.21 9.70 7.54
N ALA A 63 -3.54 9.84 6.39
CA ALA A 63 -2.23 10.47 6.31
C ALA A 63 -2.27 11.92 6.81
N THR A 64 -3.36 12.63 6.54
CA THR A 64 -3.57 14.01 7.02
C THR A 64 -3.78 14.02 8.53
N ALA A 65 -4.61 13.13 9.07
CA ALA A 65 -4.87 13.02 10.51
C ALA A 65 -3.59 12.66 11.29
N ALA A 66 -2.85 11.63 10.85
CA ALA A 66 -1.57 11.25 11.43
C ALA A 66 -0.55 12.40 11.40
N GLY A 67 -0.51 13.17 10.31
CA GLY A 67 0.36 14.34 10.19
C GLY A 67 0.02 15.44 11.19
N GLN A 68 -1.27 15.72 11.44
CA GLN A 68 -1.71 16.71 12.43
C GLN A 68 -1.37 16.26 13.87
N MET A 69 -1.42 14.95 14.14
CA MET A 69 -1.02 14.34 15.41
C MET A 69 0.50 14.12 15.55
N ARG A 70 1.29 14.45 14.52
CA ARG A 70 2.76 14.22 14.47
C ARG A 70 3.17 12.76 14.61
N LEU A 71 2.34 11.84 14.10
CA LEU A 71 2.64 10.41 14.02
C LEU A 71 3.33 10.12 12.68
N ASP A 72 4.62 10.47 12.56
CA ASP A 72 5.34 10.48 11.29
C ASP A 72 5.37 9.11 10.57
N ARG A 73 5.49 8.02 11.34
CA ARG A 73 5.51 6.66 10.79
C ARG A 73 4.16 6.28 10.19
N SER A 74 3.07 6.49 10.92
CA SER A 74 1.69 6.28 10.45
C SER A 74 1.37 7.17 9.26
N ALA A 75 1.75 8.46 9.29
CA ALA A 75 1.56 9.35 8.16
C ALA A 75 2.29 8.85 6.89
N SER A 76 3.51 8.32 7.05
CA SER A 76 4.29 7.75 5.93
C SER A 76 3.69 6.44 5.42
N TRP A 77 3.19 5.60 6.33
CA TRP A 77 2.47 4.37 6.00
C TRP A 77 1.21 4.67 5.19
N CYS A 78 0.33 5.56 5.67
CA CYS A 78 -0.88 5.95 4.97
C CYS A 78 -0.59 6.55 3.59
N ARG A 79 0.47 7.36 3.44
CA ARG A 79 0.90 7.87 2.13
C ARG A 79 1.33 6.76 1.17
N LEU A 80 2.04 5.75 1.67
CA LEU A 80 2.39 4.58 0.87
C LEU A 80 1.14 3.80 0.43
N ARG A 81 0.21 3.52 1.36
CA ARG A 81 -1.03 2.82 1.03
C ARG A 81 -1.90 3.62 0.05
N CYS A 82 -1.91 4.95 0.17
CA CYS A 82 -2.54 5.85 -0.79
C CYS A 82 -1.89 5.76 -2.18
N TYR A 83 -0.55 5.69 -2.24
CA TYR A 83 0.18 5.44 -3.49
C TYR A 83 -0.20 4.08 -4.09
N GLU A 84 -0.22 3.01 -3.27
CA GLU A 84 -0.54 1.65 -3.72
C GLU A 84 -1.96 1.56 -4.27
N ALA A 85 -2.94 2.21 -3.63
CA ALA A 85 -4.31 2.26 -4.12
C ALA A 85 -4.40 2.88 -5.53
N ARG A 86 -3.56 3.88 -5.83
CA ARG A 86 -3.56 4.62 -7.11
C ARG A 86 -2.73 3.96 -8.21
N ASN A 87 -1.64 3.30 -7.85
CA ASN A 87 -0.61 2.85 -8.81
C ASN A 87 -0.40 1.33 -8.83
N GLY A 88 -1.07 0.61 -7.93
CA GLY A 88 -0.84 -0.81 -7.71
C GLY A 88 0.16 -1.07 -6.59
N THR A 89 0.20 -2.32 -6.15
CA THR A 89 1.06 -2.79 -5.06
C THR A 89 2.22 -3.60 -5.64
N ILE A 90 3.44 -3.34 -5.15
CA ILE A 90 4.60 -4.19 -5.42
C ILE A 90 5.20 -4.59 -4.07
N ARG A 91 5.15 -5.89 -3.77
CA ARG A 91 5.85 -6.47 -2.61
C ARG A 91 6.98 -7.35 -3.11
N ALA A 92 8.10 -7.29 -2.40
CA ALA A 92 9.27 -8.10 -2.69
C ALA A 92 9.90 -8.58 -1.38
N ASP A 93 10.70 -9.64 -1.47
CA ASP A 93 11.48 -10.14 -0.36
C ASP A 93 12.93 -9.71 -0.56
N LEU A 94 13.36 -8.71 0.19
CA LEU A 94 14.67 -8.08 0.05
C LEU A 94 15.67 -8.75 0.98
N THR A 95 16.77 -9.22 0.41
CA THR A 95 17.98 -9.61 1.14
C THR A 95 19.06 -8.56 0.92
N LEU A 96 19.51 -7.91 2.00
CA LEU A 96 20.64 -7.00 1.96
C LEU A 96 21.95 -7.78 1.92
N ARG A 97 22.94 -7.26 1.20
CA ARG A 97 24.30 -7.80 1.28
C ARG A 97 24.90 -7.52 2.66
N SER A 98 25.83 -8.37 3.08
CA SER A 98 26.51 -8.16 4.36
C SER A 98 27.40 -6.92 4.30
N ALA A 99 27.67 -6.33 5.46
CA ALA A 99 28.56 -5.18 5.59
C ALA A 99 30.00 -5.44 5.11
N ALA A 100 30.41 -6.71 4.96
CA ALA A 100 31.69 -7.09 4.39
C ALA A 100 31.72 -7.02 2.85
N GLU A 101 30.56 -7.14 2.21
CA GLU A 101 30.41 -7.19 0.75
C GLU A 101 29.99 -5.85 0.13
N THR A 102 29.54 -4.91 0.96
CA THR A 102 29.12 -3.57 0.53
C THR A 102 29.66 -2.49 1.46
N ARG A 103 29.70 -1.25 0.95
CA ARG A 103 30.02 -0.06 1.74
C ARG A 103 28.94 0.29 2.77
N ARG A 104 27.72 -0.24 2.61
CA ARG A 104 26.62 0.03 3.54
C ARG A 104 26.88 -0.65 4.89
N GLN A 105 27.20 0.16 5.88
CA GLN A 105 27.35 -0.27 7.28
C GLN A 105 26.08 0.01 8.10
N ALA A 106 25.24 0.95 7.65
CA ALA A 106 24.05 1.38 8.38
C ALA A 106 22.81 0.54 8.02
N PRO A 107 21.92 0.27 8.98
CA PRO A 107 20.63 -0.38 8.71
C PRO A 107 19.77 0.44 7.75
N VAL A 108 18.88 -0.20 6.99
CA VAL A 108 17.83 0.48 6.20
C VAL A 108 16.68 0.85 7.14
N PRO A 109 16.27 2.13 7.23
CA PRO A 109 15.07 2.50 7.98
C PRO A 109 13.81 1.94 7.34
N GLY A 110 12.92 1.35 8.14
CA GLY A 110 11.70 0.70 7.65
C GLY A 110 10.57 1.64 7.23
N ALA A 111 10.61 2.90 7.67
CA ALA A 111 9.50 3.84 7.54
C ALA A 111 9.39 4.56 6.18
N GLY A 112 9.81 3.95 5.07
CA GLY A 112 9.59 4.54 3.74
C GLY A 112 10.45 5.76 3.41
N VAL A 113 11.54 6.01 4.14
CA VAL A 113 12.38 7.20 3.94
C VAL A 113 13.37 7.01 2.79
N LEU A 114 13.86 5.78 2.60
CA LEU A 114 14.86 5.47 1.59
C LEU A 114 14.21 5.38 0.20
N ARG A 115 14.89 5.95 -0.80
CA ARG A 115 14.53 5.86 -2.23
C ARG A 115 15.68 5.29 -3.05
N PRO A 116 16.02 3.99 -2.89
CA PRO A 116 17.13 3.41 -3.62
C PRO A 116 16.83 3.26 -5.12
N MET A 117 17.89 2.99 -5.88
CA MET A 117 17.82 2.67 -7.30
C MET A 117 17.63 1.16 -7.49
N TRP A 118 16.94 0.75 -8.53
CA TRP A 118 16.60 -0.64 -8.83
C TRP A 118 16.93 -0.97 -10.27
N ASP A 119 17.66 -2.06 -10.48
CA ASP A 119 17.74 -2.72 -11.78
C ASP A 119 16.65 -3.79 -11.83
N ILE A 120 15.68 -3.57 -12.72
CA ILE A 120 14.55 -4.48 -12.97
C ILE A 120 14.68 -5.24 -14.30
N GLY A 121 15.88 -5.24 -14.91
CA GLY A 121 16.18 -5.91 -16.18
C GLY A 121 16.16 -4.99 -17.41
N GLY A 122 15.87 -3.70 -17.22
CA GLY A 122 15.93 -2.69 -18.28
C GLY A 122 17.36 -2.36 -18.71
N ARG A 123 17.54 -1.95 -19.96
CA ARG A 123 18.84 -1.54 -20.50
C ARG A 123 18.75 -0.15 -21.14
N THR A 124 19.74 0.68 -20.83
CA THR A 124 19.95 1.98 -21.49
C THR A 124 20.41 1.80 -22.94
N PRO A 125 20.30 2.82 -23.80
CA PRO A 125 20.81 2.76 -25.18
C PRO A 125 22.31 2.44 -25.29
N VAL A 126 23.08 2.75 -24.25
CA VAL A 126 24.53 2.46 -24.16
C VAL A 126 24.83 1.08 -23.55
N GLY A 127 23.81 0.26 -23.29
CA GLY A 127 23.94 -1.13 -22.81
C GLY A 127 24.06 -1.29 -21.29
N GLY A 128 24.17 -0.21 -20.53
CA GLY A 128 24.16 -0.25 -19.06
C GLY A 128 22.77 -0.55 -18.48
N PRO A 129 22.66 -0.95 -17.19
CA PRO A 129 21.38 -1.13 -16.52
C PRO A 129 20.59 0.17 -16.47
N ASP A 130 19.29 0.09 -16.77
CA ASP A 130 18.37 1.23 -16.65
C ASP A 130 17.81 1.27 -15.22
N LEU A 131 18.46 2.05 -14.36
CA LEU A 131 18.17 2.11 -12.93
C LEU A 131 16.97 3.00 -12.65
N LEU A 132 15.97 2.45 -11.95
CA LEU A 132 14.73 3.14 -11.60
C LEU A 132 14.64 3.40 -10.10
N VAL A 133 14.06 4.54 -9.71
CA VAL A 133 13.93 4.91 -8.30
C VAL A 133 12.57 4.45 -7.76
N ALA A 134 12.58 3.84 -6.57
CA ALA A 134 11.36 3.53 -5.82
C ALA A 134 11.57 3.82 -4.34
N LEU A 135 10.55 4.34 -3.67
CA LEU A 135 10.50 4.38 -2.22
C LEU A 135 10.45 2.96 -1.66
N LEU A 136 11.20 2.71 -0.59
CA LEU A 136 11.31 1.41 0.06
C LEU A 136 10.74 1.46 1.48
N TRP A 137 9.72 0.64 1.73
CA TRP A 137 9.16 0.40 3.07
C TRP A 137 9.47 -1.02 3.51
N VAL A 138 10.00 -1.20 4.71
CA VAL A 138 10.27 -2.53 5.28
C VAL A 138 9.10 -2.94 6.17
N GLU A 139 8.50 -4.10 5.88
CA GLU A 139 7.38 -4.60 6.68
C GLU A 139 7.86 -5.19 8.01
N TYR A 140 7.02 -5.11 9.04
CA TYR A 140 7.15 -5.74 10.38
C TYR A 140 8.40 -5.37 11.22
N THR A 141 9.35 -4.60 10.70
CA THR A 141 10.53 -4.14 11.45
C THR A 141 10.73 -2.64 11.32
N ALA A 142 11.39 -2.03 12.31
CA ALA A 142 11.82 -0.64 12.27
C ALA A 142 13.08 -0.43 11.42
N PHE A 143 13.94 -1.44 11.36
CA PHE A 143 15.21 -1.40 10.64
C PHE A 143 15.54 -2.75 10.02
N LEU A 144 16.18 -2.73 8.85
CA LEU A 144 16.73 -3.92 8.20
C LEU A 144 18.26 -3.85 8.21
N GLU A 145 18.88 -4.76 8.96
CA GLU A 145 20.33 -4.84 9.13
C GLU A 145 21.04 -5.31 7.86
N PRO A 146 22.30 -4.92 7.63
CA PRO A 146 23.13 -5.52 6.58
C PRO A 146 23.19 -7.05 6.72
N GLY A 147 23.00 -7.77 5.61
CA GLY A 147 22.93 -9.24 5.59
C GLY A 147 21.56 -9.82 5.98
N ALA A 148 20.62 -9.00 6.48
CA ALA A 148 19.29 -9.47 6.85
C ALA A 148 18.35 -9.52 5.64
N ARG A 149 17.22 -10.22 5.85
CA ARG A 149 16.16 -10.40 4.86
C ARG A 149 14.81 -9.98 5.46
N ALA A 150 14.00 -9.26 4.69
CA ALA A 150 12.64 -8.92 5.09
C ALA A 150 11.74 -8.67 3.87
N PRO A 151 10.42 -8.89 4.02
CA PRO A 151 9.44 -8.40 3.07
C PRO A 151 9.43 -6.87 3.04
N VAL A 152 9.34 -6.32 1.84
CA VAL A 152 9.34 -4.89 1.57
C VAL A 152 8.25 -4.51 0.58
N ARG A 153 7.78 -3.27 0.69
CA ARG A 153 6.89 -2.62 -0.28
C ARG A 153 7.65 -1.57 -1.06
N LEU A 154 7.40 -1.54 -2.37
CA LEU A 154 8.03 -0.60 -3.29
C LEU A 154 6.99 0.36 -3.86
N ALA A 155 7.29 1.66 -3.79
CA ALA A 155 6.52 2.71 -4.45
C ALA A 155 7.38 3.41 -5.51
N PRO A 156 7.35 2.94 -6.77
CA PRO A 156 8.08 3.54 -7.88
C PRO A 156 7.84 5.04 -8.06
N LEU A 157 8.88 5.78 -8.43
CA LEU A 157 8.72 7.17 -8.85
C LEU A 157 8.09 7.28 -10.25
N SER A 158 8.31 6.27 -11.09
CA SER A 158 7.75 6.16 -12.44
C SER A 158 7.03 4.81 -12.59
N PRO A 159 5.80 4.65 -12.06
CA PRO A 159 5.08 3.37 -12.04
C PRO A 159 4.94 2.74 -13.43
N SER A 160 4.83 3.56 -14.48
CA SER A 160 4.67 3.07 -15.85
C SER A 160 5.81 2.19 -16.35
N LEU A 161 7.02 2.40 -15.84
CA LEU A 161 8.21 1.62 -16.20
C LEU A 161 8.29 0.28 -15.47
N TRP A 162 7.43 0.05 -14.48
CA TRP A 162 7.43 -1.14 -13.61
C TRP A 162 6.37 -2.19 -13.99
N HIS A 163 5.51 -1.93 -15.00
CA HIS A 163 4.44 -2.85 -15.44
C HIS A 163 4.94 -4.23 -15.91
N GLY A 164 6.22 -4.35 -16.26
CA GLY A 164 6.84 -5.61 -16.69
C GLY A 164 7.12 -6.59 -15.55
N LEU A 165 7.06 -6.14 -14.28
CA LEU A 165 7.40 -6.99 -13.15
C LEU A 165 6.43 -8.16 -12.97
N ARG A 166 6.97 -9.31 -12.56
CA ARG A 166 6.20 -10.52 -12.27
C ARG A 166 6.62 -11.11 -10.93
N PRO A 167 5.69 -11.74 -10.17
CA PRO A 167 6.05 -12.59 -9.04
C PRO A 167 7.13 -13.61 -9.42
N GLY A 168 8.10 -13.81 -8.54
CA GLY A 168 9.29 -14.64 -8.75
C GLY A 168 10.44 -13.96 -9.47
N GLN A 169 10.25 -12.78 -10.07
CA GLN A 169 11.33 -12.05 -10.73
C GLN A 169 12.36 -11.54 -9.71
N VAL A 170 13.64 -11.70 -10.03
CA VAL A 170 14.74 -11.14 -9.23
C VAL A 170 15.07 -9.74 -9.73
N ILE A 171 15.12 -8.78 -8.81
CA ILE A 171 15.54 -7.40 -9.05
C ILE A 171 16.68 -7.05 -8.09
N THR A 172 17.52 -6.08 -8.45
CA THR A 172 18.65 -5.70 -7.59
C THR A 172 18.53 -4.26 -7.12
N MET A 173 18.83 -4.05 -5.83
CA MET A 173 18.87 -2.75 -5.19
C MET A 173 20.28 -2.18 -5.30
N HIS A 174 20.38 -0.92 -5.71
CA HIS A 174 21.61 -0.18 -5.88
C HIS A 174 21.63 1.07 -5.01
N GLU A 175 22.79 1.32 -4.42
CA GLU A 175 23.18 2.62 -3.89
C GLU A 175 24.42 3.06 -4.65
N ASP A 176 24.36 4.25 -5.24
CA ASP A 176 25.31 4.72 -6.24
C ASP A 176 25.46 3.75 -7.42
N ARG A 177 26.61 3.08 -7.56
CA ARG A 177 26.88 2.07 -8.60
C ARG A 177 27.03 0.66 -8.04
N SER A 178 26.79 0.47 -6.75
CA SER A 178 27.01 -0.79 -6.05
C SER A 178 25.69 -1.48 -5.79
N VAL A 179 25.62 -2.77 -6.15
CA VAL A 179 24.52 -3.63 -5.71
C VAL A 179 24.63 -3.82 -4.20
N VAL A 180 23.61 -3.37 -3.48
CA VAL A 180 23.54 -3.42 -2.01
C VAL A 180 22.52 -4.45 -1.51
N GLY A 181 21.65 -4.95 -2.39
CA GLY A 181 20.69 -6.00 -2.06
C GLY A 181 20.09 -6.64 -3.30
N THR A 182 19.46 -7.79 -3.08
CA THR A 182 18.71 -8.54 -4.09
C THR A 182 17.31 -8.77 -3.55
N ALA A 183 16.29 -8.54 -4.37
CA ALA A 183 14.91 -8.79 -3.98
C ALA A 183 14.23 -9.76 -4.95
N VAL A 184 13.42 -10.65 -4.41
CA VAL A 184 12.51 -11.50 -5.19
C VAL A 184 11.12 -10.89 -5.11
N VAL A 185 10.53 -10.54 -6.27
CA VAL A 185 9.17 -9.99 -6.30
C VAL A 185 8.20 -11.06 -5.79
N LEU A 186 7.46 -10.73 -4.74
CA LEU A 186 6.46 -11.61 -4.12
C LEU A 186 5.10 -11.41 -4.76
N GLU A 187 4.71 -10.14 -4.96
CA GLU A 187 3.37 -9.78 -5.37
C GLU A 187 3.40 -8.52 -6.23
N VAL A 188 2.63 -8.52 -7.31
CA VAL A 188 2.34 -7.34 -8.12
C VAL A 188 0.83 -7.30 -8.32
N ARG A 189 0.18 -6.28 -7.76
CA ARG A 189 -1.26 -6.03 -7.96
C ARG A 189 -1.46 -4.77 -8.79
N PRO A 190 -2.40 -4.75 -9.75
CA PRO A 190 -2.77 -3.54 -10.45
C PRO A 190 -3.37 -2.51 -9.48
N PRO A 191 -3.41 -1.22 -9.87
CA PRO A 191 -4.16 -0.21 -9.13
C PRO A 191 -5.62 -0.63 -8.97
N MET A 192 -6.24 -0.17 -7.89
CA MET A 192 -7.64 -0.46 -7.66
C MET A 192 -8.49 0.36 -8.64
N ASP A 193 -9.26 -0.33 -9.50
CA ASP A 193 -10.24 0.36 -10.32
C ASP A 193 -11.31 0.97 -9.41
N PRO A 194 -11.62 2.29 -9.54
CA PRO A 194 -12.69 2.90 -8.77
C PRO A 194 -14.11 2.45 -9.21
N VAL A 195 -14.21 1.48 -10.13
CA VAL A 195 -15.46 1.05 -10.77
C VAL A 195 -15.73 -0.43 -10.46
N GLY A 196 -15.77 -0.78 -9.17
CA GLY A 196 -16.22 -2.10 -8.69
C GLY A 196 -17.57 -2.05 -7.96
N LEU A 197 -18.22 -0.88 -7.91
CA LEU A 197 -19.51 -0.68 -7.25
C LEU A 197 -20.61 -0.32 -8.26
N GLN A 198 -20.68 -1.06 -9.37
CA GLN A 198 -21.82 -1.02 -10.29
C GLN A 198 -22.12 -2.44 -10.80
N ASP A 199 -22.64 -3.31 -9.94
CA ASP A 199 -23.62 -4.30 -10.39
C ASP A 199 -24.49 -4.82 -9.22
N VAL A 200 -25.29 -3.92 -8.65
CA VAL A 200 -26.48 -4.32 -7.90
C VAL A 200 -27.62 -3.43 -8.37
N GLY A 201 -28.35 -3.90 -9.38
CA GLY A 201 -29.67 -3.36 -9.71
C GLY A 201 -29.87 -2.94 -11.15
N SER A 202 -29.89 -3.90 -12.08
CA SER A 202 -30.74 -3.75 -13.27
C SER A 202 -31.34 -5.09 -13.71
N ALA A 203 -31.96 -5.79 -12.75
CA ALA A 203 -32.98 -6.78 -13.09
C ALA A 203 -34.30 -6.06 -13.35
N VAL A 204 -34.51 -5.66 -14.61
CA VAL A 204 -35.83 -5.25 -15.10
C VAL A 204 -36.76 -6.46 -14.99
N PRO A 205 -37.86 -6.43 -14.22
CA PRO A 205 -38.79 -7.54 -14.17
C PRO A 205 -39.50 -7.68 -15.52
N PRO A 206 -39.74 -8.91 -16.02
CA PRO A 206 -40.47 -9.11 -17.26
C PRO A 206 -41.92 -8.63 -17.12
N ARG A 207 -42.38 -7.86 -18.11
CA ARG A 207 -43.79 -7.45 -18.26
C ARG A 207 -44.69 -8.68 -18.33
N PRO A 208 -45.86 -8.69 -17.65
CA PRO A 208 -46.84 -9.75 -17.82
C PRO A 208 -47.41 -9.73 -19.24
N ALA A 209 -47.42 -10.89 -19.88
CA ALA A 209 -48.03 -11.09 -21.19
C ALA A 209 -49.54 -10.78 -21.12
N GLY A 210 -49.96 -9.81 -21.92
CA GLY A 210 -51.37 -9.49 -22.11
C GLY A 210 -52.12 -10.69 -22.67
N SER A 211 -53.19 -11.06 -21.99
CA SER A 211 -54.22 -11.99 -22.44
C SER A 211 -54.88 -11.46 -23.72
N ALA A 212 -54.61 -12.14 -24.83
CA ALA A 212 -55.41 -12.01 -26.04
C ALA A 212 -56.77 -12.68 -25.78
N GLY A 213 -57.83 -11.86 -25.70
CA GLY A 213 -59.20 -12.32 -25.79
C GLY A 213 -59.47 -12.87 -27.19
N VAL A 214 -59.98 -14.09 -27.24
CA VAL A 214 -60.58 -14.70 -28.43
C VAL A 214 -62.07 -14.33 -28.40
N SER A 215 -62.55 -13.69 -29.47
CA SER A 215 -63.96 -13.72 -29.88
C SER A 215 -64.23 -14.99 -30.68
#